data_AF-A0A9R0Q570-F1
#
_entry.id   AF-A0A9R0Q570-F1
#
_cell.length_a   1.000
_cell.length_b   1.000
_cell.length_c   1.000
_cell.angle_alpha   90.00
_cell.angle_beta   90.00
_cell.angle_gamma   90.00
#
_symmetry.space_group_name_H-M   'P 1'
#
loop_
_entity.id
_entity.type
_entity.pdbx_description
1 polymer ?
#
loop_
_entity_poly.entity_id
_entity_poly.type
_entity_poly.pdbx_seq_one_letter_code
_entity_poly.pdbx_strand_id
1 'polypeptide(L)'
;MRPRRHSYGRGGRSAAAAVLLVLCLCVTGVFLLLLHGSSPPLDTEGGKEQAAAAGGGGGRHEGPVVLAEVEEAPLPPGNARVAFLFIARNRLPLDLVWDAFFRGDNEGRFSIFVHSRPGFVLTRATTRSRFFYNRQVNNSVQVDWGEASMIEAERILLSHALKDPFNERFVFVSDRK
;
A
#
# COMPACT_ATOMS: atom_id res chain seq x y z
N MET A 1 -18.34 -65.21 -42.31
CA MET A 1 -18.05 -64.97 -40.86
C MET A 1 -16.89 -63.98 -40.78
N ARG A 2 -16.92 -62.83 -40.09
CA ARG A 2 -17.82 -62.19 -39.11
C ARG A 2 -17.80 -60.66 -39.33
N PRO A 3 -18.86 -59.92 -38.93
CA PRO A 3 -18.91 -58.46 -38.97
C PRO A 3 -18.43 -57.84 -37.65
N ARG A 4 -17.87 -56.63 -37.66
CA ARG A 4 -17.73 -55.77 -36.47
C ARG A 4 -17.80 -54.30 -36.92
N ARG A 5 -18.96 -53.65 -36.75
CA ARG A 5 -19.54 -53.01 -35.54
C ARG A 5 -19.16 -51.53 -35.48
N HIS A 6 -20.20 -50.70 -35.59
CA HIS A 6 -20.22 -49.28 -35.29
C HIS A 6 -19.75 -49.00 -33.85
N SER A 7 -19.13 -47.84 -33.63
CA SER A 7 -19.13 -47.17 -32.34
C SER A 7 -19.38 -45.68 -32.53
N TYR A 8 -20.59 -45.27 -32.13
CA TYR A 8 -20.97 -43.89 -31.85
C TYR A 8 -20.45 -43.49 -30.46
N GLY A 9 -20.03 -42.24 -30.27
CA GLY A 9 -19.96 -41.63 -28.93
C GLY A 9 -18.86 -40.59 -28.72
N ARG A 10 -19.02 -39.38 -29.28
CA ARG A 10 -18.22 -38.20 -28.88
C ARG A 10 -19.14 -37.00 -28.73
N GLY A 11 -19.78 -36.85 -27.56
CA GLY A 11 -20.76 -35.79 -27.32
C GLY A 11 -20.90 -35.28 -25.88
N GLY A 12 -20.04 -35.69 -24.93
CA GLY A 12 -20.25 -35.38 -23.50
C GLY A 12 -19.42 -34.24 -22.89
N ARG A 13 -18.34 -33.78 -23.54
CA ARG A 13 -17.36 -32.89 -22.89
C ARG A 13 -17.67 -31.40 -23.03
N SER A 14 -18.33 -30.98 -24.11
CA SER A 14 -18.69 -29.57 -24.32
C SER A 14 -19.87 -29.11 -23.48
N ALA A 15 -20.86 -29.97 -23.21
CA ALA A 15 -22.03 -29.61 -22.42
C ALA A 15 -21.65 -29.31 -20.96
N ALA A 16 -20.79 -30.13 -20.35
CA ALA A 16 -20.33 -29.92 -18.98
C ALA A 16 -19.51 -28.62 -18.83
N ALA A 17 -18.67 -28.29 -19.82
CA ALA A 17 -17.90 -27.05 -19.84
C ALA A 17 -18.79 -25.80 -20.02
N ALA A 18 -19.84 -25.91 -20.85
CA ALA A 18 -20.81 -24.83 -21.04
C ALA A 18 -21.64 -24.57 -19.75
N VAL A 19 -22.06 -25.63 -19.05
CA VAL A 19 -22.79 -25.50 -17.78
C VAL A 19 -21.92 -24.84 -16.71
N LEU A 20 -20.64 -25.22 -16.61
CA LEU A 20 -19.72 -24.63 -15.65
C LEU A 20 -19.46 -23.14 -15.93
N LEU A 21 -19.33 -22.75 -17.19
CA LEU A 21 -19.18 -21.35 -17.60
C LEU A 21 -20.42 -20.51 -17.28
N VAL A 22 -21.63 -21.04 -17.54
CA VAL A 22 -22.88 -20.33 -17.22
C VAL A 22 -23.02 -20.15 -15.71
N LEU A 23 -22.75 -21.19 -14.91
CA LEU A 23 -22.77 -21.08 -13.45
C LEU A 23 -21.74 -20.07 -12.93
N CYS A 24 -20.53 -20.06 -13.49
CA CYS A 24 -19.50 -19.10 -13.14
C CYS A 24 -19.96 -17.66 -13.42
N LEU A 25 -20.50 -17.41 -14.62
CA LEU A 25 -21.01 -16.09 -15.01
C LEU A 25 -22.18 -15.64 -14.12
N CYS A 26 -23.11 -16.54 -13.79
CA CYS A 26 -24.23 -16.23 -12.89
C CYS A 26 -23.76 -15.87 -11.47
N VAL A 27 -22.82 -16.64 -10.91
CA VAL A 27 -22.28 -16.38 -9.57
C VAL A 27 -21.50 -15.05 -9.54
N THR A 28 -20.71 -14.76 -10.59
CA THR A 28 -20.01 -13.47 -10.68
C THR A 28 -20.96 -12.28 -10.84
N GLY A 29 -22.06 -12.44 -11.60
CA GLY A 29 -23.05 -11.37 -11.79
C GLY A 29 -23.80 -11.04 -10.50
N VAL A 30 -24.25 -12.06 -9.76
CA VAL A 30 -24.93 -11.86 -8.46
C VAL A 30 -23.97 -11.22 -7.45
N PHE A 31 -22.70 -11.62 -7.42
CA PHE A 31 -21.70 -11.03 -6.54
C PHE A 31 -21.46 -9.53 -6.85
N LEU A 32 -21.41 -9.15 -8.13
CA LEU A 32 -21.27 -7.75 -8.51
C LEU A 32 -22.51 -6.91 -8.20
N LEU A 33 -23.71 -7.48 -8.31
CA LEU A 33 -24.97 -6.83 -7.90
C LEU A 33 -25.03 -6.62 -6.38
N LEU A 34 -24.54 -7.57 -5.59
CA LEU A 34 -24.46 -7.45 -4.13
C LEU A 34 -23.42 -6.40 -3.68
N LEU A 35 -22.37 -6.17 -4.46
CA LEU A 35 -21.34 -5.16 -4.14
C LEU A 35 -21.75 -3.72 -4.47
N HIS A 36 -22.70 -3.50 -5.39
CA HIS A 36 -23.14 -2.16 -5.80
C HIS A 36 -24.52 -1.76 -5.27
N GLY A 37 -25.24 -2.67 -4.63
CA GLY A 37 -26.59 -2.45 -4.12
C GLY A 37 -26.63 -1.92 -2.68
N SER A 38 -26.04 -0.75 -2.41
CA SER A 38 -26.47 0.07 -1.27
C SER A 38 -25.92 1.49 -1.37
N SER A 39 -26.75 2.43 -1.83
CA SER A 39 -26.57 3.86 -1.55
C SER A 39 -27.82 4.32 -0.81
N PRO A 40 -27.71 4.85 0.41
CA PRO A 40 -28.85 5.41 1.12
C PRO A 40 -29.28 6.75 0.47
N PRO A 41 -30.56 7.12 0.56
CA PRO A 41 -31.08 8.34 -0.03
C PRO A 41 -30.69 9.56 0.80
N LEU A 42 -30.63 10.72 0.14
CA LEU A 42 -30.46 12.02 0.76
C LEU A 42 -31.85 12.60 1.06
N ASP A 43 -32.18 12.73 2.33
CA ASP A 43 -33.34 13.48 2.81
C ASP A 43 -32.94 14.88 3.25
N THR A 44 -33.63 15.84 2.64
CA THR A 44 -33.65 17.26 2.93
C THR A 44 -34.86 17.61 3.81
N GLU A 45 -34.63 18.21 4.97
CA GLU A 45 -35.53 19.11 5.73
C GLU A 45 -34.64 19.85 6.75
N GLY A 46 -34.73 21.14 7.07
CA GLY A 46 -35.83 22.09 6.99
C GLY A 46 -36.09 22.67 8.38
N GLY A 47 -35.77 23.95 8.61
CA GLY A 47 -36.52 24.79 9.56
C GLY A 47 -35.90 25.23 10.90
N LYS A 48 -35.51 26.52 10.93
CA LYS A 48 -35.82 27.57 11.93
C LYS A 48 -35.34 27.53 13.40
N GLU A 49 -34.47 28.52 13.68
CA GLU A 49 -34.71 29.69 14.56
C GLU A 49 -34.75 29.49 16.09
N GLN A 50 -33.77 30.09 16.79
CA GLN A 50 -34.06 31.02 17.89
C GLN A 50 -32.86 31.89 18.31
N ALA A 51 -33.22 33.10 18.74
CA ALA A 51 -32.37 34.27 18.93
C ALA A 51 -31.86 34.44 20.37
N ALA A 52 -30.74 35.18 20.45
CA ALA A 52 -30.27 36.12 21.48
C ALA A 52 -30.74 36.04 22.95
N ALA A 53 -29.76 36.06 23.87
CA ALA A 53 -29.73 36.99 25.02
C ALA A 53 -28.34 37.05 25.70
N ALA A 54 -28.10 38.17 26.37
CA ALA A 54 -26.84 38.68 26.91
C ALA A 54 -26.32 37.98 28.19
N GLY A 55 -25.04 38.21 28.51
CA GLY A 55 -24.47 37.91 29.82
C GLY A 55 -22.96 38.19 29.87
N GLY A 56 -22.59 39.42 30.23
CA GLY A 56 -21.21 39.74 30.58
C GLY A 56 -20.83 39.16 31.94
N GLY A 57 -19.60 38.65 32.04
CA GLY A 57 -19.03 38.16 33.30
C GLY A 57 -17.55 37.88 33.12
N GLY A 58 -16.72 38.77 33.67
CA GLY A 58 -15.28 38.58 33.71
C GLY A 58 -14.89 37.42 34.63
N GLY A 59 -13.86 36.68 34.22
CA GLY A 59 -13.22 35.67 35.03
C GLY A 59 -11.93 35.24 34.35
N ARG A 60 -10.78 35.59 34.95
CA ARG A 60 -9.48 35.00 34.61
C ARG A 60 -9.55 33.51 34.93
N HIS A 61 -9.46 32.67 33.90
CA HIS A 61 -9.24 31.24 34.06
C HIS A 61 -7.86 30.91 33.52
N GLU A 62 -6.98 30.44 34.40
CA GLU A 62 -5.80 29.70 33.98
C GLU A 62 -6.29 28.44 33.26
N GLY A 63 -5.98 28.36 31.96
CA GLY A 63 -6.47 27.30 31.10
C GLY A 63 -5.77 25.97 31.39
N PRO A 64 -6.49 24.83 31.39
CA PRO A 64 -5.86 23.53 31.32
C PRO A 64 -5.18 23.39 29.96
N VAL A 65 -3.96 22.84 29.94
CA VAL A 65 -3.30 22.42 28.71
C VAL A 65 -4.11 21.28 28.10
N VAL A 66 -4.99 21.61 27.16
CA VAL A 66 -5.72 20.64 26.36
C VAL A 66 -4.71 20.01 25.42
N LEU A 67 -4.38 18.74 25.67
CA LEU A 67 -3.73 17.90 24.66
C LEU A 67 -4.71 17.82 23.51
N ALA A 68 -4.48 18.64 22.48
CA ALA A 68 -5.23 18.55 21.23
C ALA A 68 -5.00 17.15 20.68
N GLU A 69 -6.02 16.31 20.81
CA GLU A 69 -6.12 15.08 20.05
C GLU A 69 -6.11 15.51 18.58
N VAL A 70 -5.00 15.26 17.90
CA VAL A 70 -4.87 15.51 16.47
C VAL A 70 -5.81 14.51 15.81
N GLU A 71 -7.02 14.96 15.52
CA GLU A 71 -7.95 14.24 14.66
C GLU A 71 -7.31 14.22 13.26
N GLU A 72 -6.56 13.16 12.95
CA GLU A 72 -6.05 12.93 11.62
C GLU A 72 -7.24 12.81 10.67
N ALA A 73 -7.39 13.82 9.80
CA ALA A 73 -8.35 13.75 8.72
C ALA A 73 -8.07 12.49 7.89
N PRO A 74 -9.09 11.64 7.60
CA PRO A 74 -8.90 10.47 6.77
C PRO A 74 -8.24 10.87 5.45
N LEU A 75 -7.11 10.23 5.13
CA LEU A 75 -6.41 10.49 3.88
C LEU A 75 -7.37 10.30 2.71
N PRO A 76 -7.31 11.16 1.68
CA PRO A 76 -8.22 11.10 0.55
C PRO A 76 -8.15 9.69 -0.08
N PRO A 77 -9.29 9.01 -0.28
CA PRO A 77 -9.29 7.66 -0.82
C PRO A 77 -8.74 7.68 -2.24
N GLY A 78 -7.69 6.90 -2.49
CA GLY A 78 -7.27 6.58 -3.86
C GLY A 78 -5.78 6.52 -4.18
N ASN A 79 -4.86 6.68 -3.20
CA ASN A 79 -3.42 6.66 -3.51
C ASN A 79 -2.51 6.16 -2.37
N ALA A 80 -3.01 5.32 -1.47
CA ALA A 80 -2.22 4.65 -0.45
C ALA A 80 -1.04 3.86 -1.05
N ARG A 81 0.16 4.11 -0.52
CA ARG A 81 1.42 3.47 -0.93
C ARG A 81 2.02 2.64 0.20
N VAL A 82 2.77 1.63 -0.21
CA VAL A 82 3.68 0.89 0.67
C VAL A 82 5.09 1.44 0.52
N ALA A 83 5.66 1.96 1.61
CA ALA A 83 7.05 2.38 1.67
C ALA A 83 7.97 1.20 2.02
N PHE A 84 8.84 0.83 1.09
CA PHE A 84 9.88 -0.17 1.32
C PHE A 84 11.16 0.52 1.78
N LEU A 85 11.62 0.11 2.96
CA LEU A 85 12.74 0.71 3.68
C LEU A 85 13.87 -0.31 3.76
N PHE A 86 14.88 -0.15 2.90
CA PHE A 86 15.98 -1.09 2.80
C PHE A 86 17.20 -0.61 3.57
N ILE A 87 17.77 -1.46 4.43
CA ILE A 87 19.12 -1.25 4.97
C ILE A 87 20.08 -2.16 4.21
N ALA A 88 21.02 -1.56 3.48
CA ALA A 88 22.04 -2.26 2.71
C ALA A 88 23.43 -1.69 3.03
N ARG A 89 24.43 -2.53 3.28
CA ARG A 89 25.79 -2.00 3.54
C ARG A 89 26.45 -1.49 2.26
N ASN A 90 26.31 -2.23 1.16
CA ASN A 90 26.85 -1.87 -0.15
C ASN A 90 25.75 -2.06 -1.21
N ARG A 91 25.89 -3.08 -2.08
CA ARG A 91 24.87 -3.43 -3.07
C ARG A 91 23.66 -4.05 -2.38
N LEU A 92 22.48 -3.81 -2.94
CA LEU A 92 21.27 -4.50 -2.52
C LEU A 92 21.36 -5.98 -2.91
N PRO A 93 21.30 -6.91 -1.95
CA PRO A 93 21.20 -8.32 -2.25
C PRO A 93 19.86 -8.59 -2.90
N LEU A 94 19.83 -9.61 -3.76
CA LEU A 94 18.61 -10.05 -4.45
C LEU A 94 17.96 -8.93 -5.28
N ASP A 95 18.73 -7.96 -5.77
CA ASP A 95 18.24 -6.84 -6.59
C ASP A 95 17.41 -7.31 -7.80
N LEU A 96 17.75 -8.45 -8.40
CA LEU A 96 16.98 -9.10 -9.47
C LEU A 96 15.60 -9.61 -9.03
N VAL A 97 15.49 -10.15 -7.81
CA VAL A 97 14.21 -10.64 -7.27
C VAL A 97 13.30 -9.46 -6.99
N TRP A 98 13.85 -8.42 -6.38
CA TRP A 98 13.14 -7.16 -6.15
C TRP A 98 12.73 -6.49 -7.46
N ASP A 99 13.58 -6.50 -8.49
CA ASP A 99 13.22 -6.01 -9.83
C ASP A 99 11.99 -6.73 -10.38
N ALA A 100 11.95 -8.06 -10.30
CA ALA A 100 10.82 -8.86 -10.74
C ALA A 100 9.55 -8.54 -9.91
N PHE A 101 9.68 -8.39 -8.59
CA PHE A 101 8.58 -8.02 -7.69
C PHE A 101 7.99 -6.65 -8.05
N PHE A 102 8.84 -5.65 -8.29
CA PHE A 102 8.40 -4.27 -8.58
C PHE A 102 7.95 -4.04 -10.02
N ARG A 103 8.30 -4.94 -10.95
CA ARG A 103 8.00 -4.79 -12.39
C ARG A 103 6.52 -4.65 -12.72
N GLY A 104 5.64 -5.26 -11.91
CA GLY A 104 4.20 -5.25 -12.12
C GLY A 104 3.48 -3.98 -11.67
N ASP A 105 4.19 -3.01 -11.09
CA ASP A 105 3.57 -1.75 -10.66
C ASP A 105 3.58 -0.70 -11.77
N ASN A 106 2.37 -0.35 -12.21
CA ASN A 106 2.11 0.73 -13.17
C ASN A 106 1.34 1.89 -12.52
N GLU A 107 0.93 1.75 -11.27
CA GLU A 107 0.03 2.68 -10.57
C GLU A 107 0.76 3.49 -9.48
N GLY A 108 2.06 3.25 -9.27
CA GLY A 108 2.84 3.98 -8.27
C GLY A 108 2.41 3.65 -6.84
N ARG A 109 2.13 2.36 -6.58
CA ARG A 109 1.61 1.85 -5.29
C ARG A 109 2.69 1.68 -4.23
N PHE A 110 3.94 2.00 -4.55
CA PHE A 110 5.03 1.92 -3.60
C PHE A 110 6.02 3.08 -3.72
N SER A 111 6.75 3.29 -2.63
CA SER A 111 7.94 4.14 -2.57
C SER A 111 9.11 3.30 -2.05
N ILE A 112 10.33 3.62 -2.48
CA ILE A 112 11.54 2.87 -2.12
C ILE A 112 12.56 3.84 -1.56
N PHE A 113 13.03 3.53 -0.35
CA PHE A 113 14.08 4.25 0.35
C PHE A 113 15.18 3.27 0.75
N VAL A 114 16.43 3.67 0.53
CA VAL A 114 17.58 2.81 0.84
C VAL A 114 18.54 3.55 1.75
N HIS A 115 18.89 2.95 2.87
CA HIS A 115 19.98 3.39 3.71
C HIS A 115 21.21 2.58 3.35
N SER A 116 22.18 3.24 2.72
CA SER A 116 23.45 2.64 2.31
C SER A 116 24.60 3.10 3.21
N ARG A 117 25.79 2.52 3.10
CA ARG A 117 26.99 3.13 3.71
C ARG A 117 27.14 4.58 3.23
N PRO A 118 27.62 5.51 4.07
CA PRO A 118 27.84 6.90 3.68
C PRO A 118 28.66 7.02 2.37
N GLY A 119 28.16 7.84 1.45
CA GLY A 119 28.77 8.07 0.12
C GLY A 119 28.52 6.98 -0.92
N PHE A 120 27.79 5.91 -0.60
CA PHE A 120 27.42 4.90 -1.58
C PHE A 120 26.19 5.35 -2.39
N VAL A 121 26.32 5.32 -3.72
CA VAL A 121 25.26 5.75 -4.65
C VAL A 121 24.75 4.56 -5.45
N LEU A 122 23.43 4.41 -5.53
CA LEU A 122 22.77 3.38 -6.34
C LEU A 122 22.63 3.89 -7.78
N THR A 123 23.47 3.38 -8.66
CA THR A 123 23.52 3.69 -10.09
C THR A 123 23.45 2.41 -10.91
N ARG A 124 23.39 2.53 -12.24
CA ARG A 124 23.48 1.37 -13.15
C ARG A 124 24.74 0.52 -12.96
N ALA A 125 25.82 1.10 -12.41
CA ALA A 125 27.06 0.37 -12.12
C ALA A 125 27.01 -0.41 -10.81
N THR A 126 26.13 -0.04 -9.87
CA THR A 126 26.10 -0.59 -8.50
C THR A 126 24.87 -1.44 -8.21
N THR A 127 23.79 -1.34 -9.00
CA THR A 127 22.60 -2.20 -8.92
C THR A 127 22.09 -2.57 -10.31
N ARG A 128 21.58 -3.79 -10.48
CA ARG A 128 20.99 -4.26 -11.74
C ARG A 128 19.55 -3.80 -11.91
N SER A 129 18.88 -3.48 -10.81
CA SER A 129 17.48 -3.08 -10.79
C SER A 129 17.33 -1.57 -10.89
N ARG A 130 16.55 -1.12 -11.88
CA ARG A 130 16.31 0.31 -12.12
C ARG A 130 15.51 1.00 -11.02
N PHE A 131 14.75 0.22 -10.25
CA PHE A 131 13.89 0.72 -9.19
C PHE A 131 14.68 1.37 -8.05
N PHE A 132 15.94 0.97 -7.87
CA PHE A 132 16.81 1.47 -6.81
C PHE A 132 17.72 2.62 -7.22
N TYR A 133 17.71 3.03 -8.50
CA TYR A 133 18.56 4.13 -8.93
C TYR A 133 18.26 5.42 -8.16
N ASN A 134 19.30 5.99 -7.54
CA ASN A 134 19.23 7.20 -6.74
C ASN A 134 18.18 7.15 -5.61
N ARG A 135 17.88 5.96 -5.08
CA ARG A 135 16.96 5.79 -3.95
C ARG A 135 17.66 5.80 -2.59
N GLN A 136 18.97 5.98 -2.55
CA GLN A 136 19.70 6.13 -1.29
C GLN A 136 19.33 7.44 -0.58
N VAL A 137 19.22 7.40 0.75
CA VAL A 137 19.11 8.61 1.57
C VAL A 137 20.47 9.30 1.69
N ASN A 138 20.48 10.63 1.73
CA ASN A 138 21.73 11.41 1.69
C ASN A 138 22.44 11.54 3.06
N ASN A 139 21.71 11.37 4.16
CA ASN A 139 22.21 11.50 5.53
C ASN A 139 22.45 10.14 6.19
N SER A 140 22.95 9.16 5.43
CA SER A 140 23.26 7.83 5.95
C SER A 140 24.39 7.84 6.98
N VAL A 141 24.32 6.90 7.92
CA VAL A 141 25.34 6.65 8.96
C VAL A 141 26.04 5.31 8.75
N GLN A 142 27.19 5.09 9.39
CA GLN A 142 27.81 3.77 9.40
C GLN A 142 27.00 2.84 10.32
N VAL A 143 26.55 1.70 9.80
CA VAL A 143 25.71 0.74 10.54
C VAL A 143 26.51 -0.50 10.86
N ASP A 144 26.52 -0.85 12.15
CA ASP A 144 27.10 -2.08 12.67
C ASP A 144 26.00 -2.96 13.26
N TRP A 145 26.22 -4.26 13.22
CA TRP A 145 25.18 -5.23 13.59
C TRP A 145 25.01 -5.29 15.10
N GLY A 146 23.78 -5.16 15.58
CA GLY A 146 23.46 -5.17 17.02
C GLY A 146 23.74 -3.84 17.73
N GLU A 147 24.27 -2.84 17.03
CA GLU A 147 24.58 -1.54 17.58
C GLU A 147 23.43 -0.55 17.42
N ALA A 148 23.44 0.52 18.23
CA ALA A 148 22.44 1.59 18.18
C ALA A 148 22.39 2.30 16.80
N SER A 149 23.46 2.22 16.01
CA SER A 149 23.52 2.75 14.64
C SER A 149 22.51 2.09 13.70
N MET A 150 22.07 0.86 13.98
CA MET A 150 20.99 0.21 13.22
C MET A 150 19.65 0.92 13.43
N ILE A 151 19.32 1.25 14.69
CA ILE A 151 18.10 1.99 15.05
C ILE A 151 18.15 3.39 14.44
N GLU A 152 19.32 4.04 14.45
CA GLU A 152 19.51 5.34 13.80
C GLU A 152 19.22 5.29 12.29
N ALA A 153 19.74 4.27 11.60
CA ALA A 153 19.47 4.06 10.17
C ALA A 153 17.99 3.84 9.88
N GLU A 154 17.29 3.05 10.71
CA GLU A 154 15.84 2.84 10.59
C GLU A 154 15.06 4.14 10.79
N ARG A 155 15.42 4.95 11.79
CA ARG A 155 14.81 6.26 12.05
C ARG A 155 15.01 7.22 10.88
N ILE A 156 16.18 7.22 10.26
CA ILE A 156 16.45 8.03 9.07
C ILE A 156 15.55 7.59 7.91
N LEU A 157 15.46 6.29 7.63
CA LEU A 157 14.59 5.75 6.59
C LEU A 157 13.13 6.14 6.81
N LEU A 158 12.63 5.94 8.03
CA LEU A 158 11.26 6.27 8.39
C LEU A 158 10.99 7.77 8.26
N SER A 159 11.91 8.62 8.72
CA SER A 159 11.80 10.08 8.60
C SER A 159 11.71 10.54 7.14
N HIS A 160 12.43 9.90 6.21
CA HIS A 160 12.28 10.22 4.78
C HIS A 160 10.98 9.70 4.19
N ALA A 161 10.53 8.52 4.60
CA ALA A 161 9.29 7.93 4.10
C ALA A 161 8.05 8.69 4.56
N LEU A 162 8.03 9.19 5.80
CA LEU A 162 6.92 9.97 6.37
C LEU A 162 6.74 11.35 5.74
N LYS A 163 7.68 11.83 4.92
CA LYS A 163 7.51 13.09 4.17
C LYS A 163 6.47 12.98 3.07
N ASP A 164 6.20 11.76 2.60
CA ASP A 164 5.15 11.50 1.62
C ASP A 164 3.89 11.03 2.38
N PRO A 165 2.83 11.86 2.48
CA PRO A 165 1.63 11.53 3.24
C PRO A 165 0.85 10.34 2.66
N PHE A 166 1.17 9.92 1.43
CA PHE A 166 0.54 8.76 0.80
C PHE A 166 1.17 7.43 1.25
N ASN A 167 2.31 7.46 1.96
CA ASN A 167 2.89 6.25 2.53
C ASN A 167 2.13 5.85 3.80
N GLU A 168 1.23 4.88 3.67
CA GLU A 168 0.39 4.41 4.79
C GLU A 168 0.91 3.12 5.45
N ARG A 169 1.75 2.37 4.73
CA ARG A 169 2.32 1.10 5.22
C ARG A 169 3.82 1.09 5.02
N PHE A 170 4.54 0.53 5.98
CA PHE A 170 6.01 0.53 5.99
C PHE A 170 6.52 -0.91 6.08
N VAL A 171 7.47 -1.25 5.20
CA VAL A 171 8.12 -2.56 5.18
C VAL A 171 9.61 -2.36 5.36
N PHE A 172 10.14 -2.79 6.51
CA PHE A 172 11.58 -2.84 6.74
C PHE A 172 12.17 -4.12 6.17
N VAL A 173 13.19 -3.96 5.34
CA VAL A 173 13.94 -5.06 4.75
C VAL A 173 15.41 -4.85 5.06
N SER A 174 15.96 -5.75 5.88
CA SER A 174 17.39 -5.84 6.12
C SER A 174 17.96 -7.08 5.45
N ASP A 175 19.17 -6.94 4.94
CA ASP A 175 19.92 -8.09 4.45
C ASP A 175 20.43 -8.95 5.61
N ARG A 176 20.32 -10.27 5.47
CA ARG A 176 21.05 -11.23 6.32
C ARG A 176 22.33 -11.61 5.60
N LYS A 177 23.45 -11.43 6.30
CA LYS A 177 24.75 -11.99 5.88
C LYS A 177 24.63 -13.48 5.53
#